data_AF-A0A2N2HGE8-F1
#
_entry.id   AF-A0A2N2HGE8-F1
#
_cell.length_a   1.000
_cell.length_b   1.000
_cell.length_c   1.000
_cell.angle_alpha   90.00
_cell.angle_beta   90.00
_cell.angle_gamma   90.00
#
_symmetry.space_group_name_H-M   'P 1'
#
loop_
_entity.id
_entity.type
_entity.pdbx_description
1 polymer ?
#
loop_
_entity_poly.entity_id
_entity_poly.type
_entity_poly.pdbx_seq_one_letter_code
_entity_poly.pdbx_strand_id
1 'polypeptide(L)'
;MLRTPRHAAISVLGAFTLALFLHASPAHGAPSEREKQEAADLMDAGDELLAAGRAEDALDRYRRADRIMEVPTTRIAVAHALAKIGRLIEARDAAVETQRMPPRP
;
A
#
# COMPACT_ATOMS: atom_id res chain seq x y z
N MET A 1 -25.11 -41.57 43.39
CA MET A 1 -24.19 -41.98 42.30
C MET A 1 -24.20 -40.90 41.22
N LEU A 2 -23.16 -40.07 41.19
CA LEU A 2 -22.99 -38.97 40.22
C LEU A 2 -22.57 -39.53 38.85
N ARG A 3 -23.25 -39.13 37.78
CA ARG A 3 -22.81 -39.35 36.40
C ARG A 3 -22.82 -38.01 35.67
N THR A 4 -21.70 -37.30 35.73
CA THR A 4 -21.48 -36.05 35.00
C THR A 4 -21.15 -36.35 33.52
N PRO A 5 -21.74 -35.65 32.55
CA PRO A 5 -21.43 -35.85 31.13
C PRO A 5 -20.11 -35.15 30.76
N ARG A 6 -19.09 -35.97 30.47
CA ARG A 6 -17.71 -35.59 30.08
C ARG A 6 -17.59 -34.90 28.70
N HIS A 7 -18.70 -34.52 28.07
CA HIS A 7 -18.74 -34.08 26.67
C HIS A 7 -18.96 -32.56 26.50
N ALA A 8 -19.45 -31.85 27.53
CA ALA A 8 -19.67 -30.40 27.43
C ALA A 8 -18.35 -29.58 27.42
N ALA A 9 -17.27 -30.12 28.00
CA ALA A 9 -16.00 -29.41 28.12
C ALA A 9 -15.16 -29.43 26.83
N ILE A 10 -15.42 -30.35 25.90
CA ILE A 10 -14.60 -30.52 24.68
C ILE A 10 -15.09 -29.61 23.54
N SER A 11 -16.38 -29.26 23.50
CA SER A 11 -16.94 -28.44 22.42
C SER A 11 -16.67 -26.94 22.54
N VAL A 12 -16.38 -26.41 23.73
CA VAL A 12 -16.09 -24.98 23.91
C VAL A 12 -14.62 -24.66 23.60
N LEU A 13 -13.72 -25.63 23.77
CA LEU A 13 -12.27 -25.43 23.55
C LEU A 13 -11.89 -25.43 22.06
N GLY A 14 -12.66 -26.10 21.20
CA GLY A 14 -12.45 -26.13 19.74
C GLY A 14 -12.99 -24.91 18.99
N ALA A 15 -13.96 -24.18 19.57
CA ALA A 15 -14.51 -22.97 18.95
C ALA A 15 -13.63 -21.73 19.20
N PHE A 16 -12.81 -21.74 20.25
CA PHE A 16 -11.95 -20.60 20.60
C PHE A 16 -10.64 -20.56 19.80
N THR A 17 -10.17 -21.70 19.29
CA THR A 17 -8.93 -21.79 18.52
C THR A 17 -9.07 -21.34 17.06
N LEU A 18 -10.28 -21.37 16.48
CA LEU A 18 -10.50 -20.96 15.09
C LEU A 18 -10.62 -19.42 14.91
N ALA A 19 -10.93 -18.67 15.98
CA ALA A 19 -11.10 -17.22 15.91
C ALA A 19 -9.77 -16.43 15.91
N LEU A 20 -8.66 -17.05 16.32
CA LEU A 20 -7.35 -16.38 16.43
C LEU A 20 -6.59 -16.28 15.10
N PHE A 21 -6.96 -17.05 14.08
CA PHE A 21 -6.27 -17.01 12.78
C PHE A 21 -6.71 -15.86 11.86
N LEU A 22 -7.81 -15.15 12.17
CA LEU A 22 -8.30 -14.07 11.31
C LEU A 22 -7.63 -12.70 11.54
N HIS A 23 -6.66 -12.58 12.46
CA HIS A 23 -5.97 -11.32 12.76
C HIS A 23 -4.53 -11.25 12.26
N ALA A 24 -4.13 -12.12 11.32
CA ALA A 24 -2.88 -11.92 10.59
C ALA A 24 -3.05 -10.76 9.60
N SER A 25 -3.10 -9.52 10.11
CA SER A 25 -2.86 -8.34 9.29
C SER A 25 -1.48 -8.51 8.67
N PRO A 26 -1.33 -8.43 7.33
CA PRO A 26 -0.01 -8.40 6.75
C PRO A 26 0.65 -7.12 7.26
N ALA A 27 1.57 -7.27 8.20
CA ALA A 27 2.54 -6.24 8.48
C ALA A 27 3.35 -6.09 7.20
N HIS A 28 2.96 -5.11 6.36
CA HIS A 28 3.77 -4.72 5.21
C HIS A 28 5.07 -4.18 5.82
N GLY A 29 6.11 -5.01 5.80
CA GLY A 29 7.44 -4.64 6.29
C GLY A 29 7.96 -3.44 5.50
N ALA A 30 8.88 -2.69 6.11
CA ALA A 30 9.56 -1.61 5.39
C ALA A 30 10.20 -2.16 4.10
N PRO A 31 10.16 -1.41 2.98
CA PRO A 31 10.78 -1.84 1.73
C PRO A 31 12.26 -2.20 1.92
N SER A 32 12.70 -3.27 1.29
CA SER A 32 14.11 -3.66 1.24
C SER A 32 14.95 -2.62 0.48
N GLU A 33 16.27 -2.62 0.68
CA GLU A 33 17.16 -1.71 -0.06
C GLU A 33 17.07 -1.88 -1.58
N ARG A 34 16.83 -3.11 -2.05
CA ARG A 34 16.61 -3.39 -3.47
C ARG A 34 15.32 -2.74 -3.98
N GLU A 35 14.24 -2.84 -3.21
CA GLU A 35 12.96 -2.22 -3.55
C GLU A 35 13.04 -0.69 -3.51
N LYS A 36 13.76 -0.13 -2.54
CA LYS A 36 14.04 1.32 -2.49
C LYS A 36 14.80 1.78 -3.72
N GLN A 37 15.84 1.06 -4.13
CA GLN A 37 16.57 1.39 -5.35
C GLN A 37 15.69 1.27 -6.60
N GLU A 38 14.89 0.20 -6.70
CA GLU A 38 13.95 0.03 -7.82
C GLU A 38 12.93 1.18 -7.89
N ALA A 39 12.41 1.63 -6.75
CA ALA A 39 11.52 2.78 -6.70
C ALA A 39 12.21 4.09 -7.09
N ALA A 40 13.48 4.28 -6.70
CA ALA A 40 14.26 5.44 -7.13
C ALA A 40 14.46 5.45 -8.65
N ASP A 41 14.87 4.32 -9.23
CA ASP A 41 15.06 4.18 -10.68
C ASP A 41 13.75 4.44 -11.46
N LEU A 42 12.60 4.03 -10.89
CA LEU A 42 11.29 4.32 -11.46
C LEU A 42 10.92 5.80 -11.39
N MET A 43 11.27 6.49 -10.32
CA MET A 43 11.05 7.93 -10.20
C MET A 43 11.90 8.70 -11.22
N ASP A 44 13.18 8.37 -11.34
CA ASP A 44 14.09 8.98 -12.31
C ASP A 44 13.58 8.78 -13.75
N ALA A 45 13.18 7.56 -14.09
CA ALA A 45 12.59 7.27 -15.40
C ALA A 45 11.25 8.01 -15.62
N GLY A 46 10.46 8.19 -14.57
CA GLY A 46 9.23 8.98 -14.62
C GLY A 46 9.53 10.45 -14.93
N ASP A 47 10.54 11.03 -14.29
CA ASP A 47 10.97 12.41 -14.49
C ASP A 47 11.47 12.65 -15.92
N GLU A 48 12.27 11.72 -16.45
CA GLU A 48 12.71 11.74 -17.85
C GLU A 48 11.53 11.70 -18.83
N LEU A 49 10.53 10.85 -18.57
CA LEU A 49 9.33 10.73 -19.39
C LEU A 49 8.47 12.00 -19.33
N LEU A 50 8.32 12.62 -18.15
CA LEU A 50 7.64 13.92 -18.02
C LEU A 50 8.37 15.02 -18.79
N ALA A 51 9.70 15.06 -18.70
CA ALA A 51 10.52 16.03 -19.43
C ALA A 51 10.37 15.85 -20.96
N ALA A 52 10.19 14.61 -21.42
CA ALA A 52 9.92 14.27 -22.81
C ALA A 52 8.44 14.48 -23.24
N GLY A 53 7.57 14.97 -22.35
CA GLY A 53 6.15 15.19 -22.63
C GLY A 53 5.29 13.91 -22.66
N ARG A 54 5.83 12.77 -22.21
CA ARG A 54 5.16 11.46 -22.16
C ARG A 54 4.53 11.22 -20.80
N ALA A 55 3.56 12.06 -20.45
CA ALA A 55 3.03 12.10 -19.09
C ALA A 55 2.27 10.83 -18.69
N GLU A 56 1.60 10.16 -19.62
CA GLU A 56 0.91 8.88 -19.39
C GLU A 56 1.89 7.77 -19.02
N ASP A 57 3.04 7.70 -19.70
CA ASP A 57 4.07 6.72 -19.40
C ASP A 57 4.76 7.04 -18.07
N ALA A 58 5.00 8.31 -17.79
CA ALA A 58 5.54 8.76 -16.51
C ALA A 58 4.62 8.37 -15.34
N LEU A 59 3.30 8.55 -15.51
CA LEU A 59 2.30 8.15 -14.52
C LEU A 59 2.38 6.67 -14.17
N ASP A 60 2.63 5.78 -15.15
CA ASP A 60 2.81 4.36 -14.88
C ASP A 60 4.03 4.10 -13.97
N ARG A 61 5.16 4.76 -14.26
CA ARG A 61 6.38 4.64 -13.46
C ARG A 61 6.20 5.14 -12.04
N TYR A 62 5.63 6.33 -11.87
CA TYR A 62 5.37 6.88 -10.54
C TYR A 62 4.40 6.01 -9.74
N ARG A 63 3.36 5.46 -10.36
CA ARG A 63 2.44 4.55 -9.66
C ARG A 63 3.13 3.27 -9.22
N ARG A 64 4.09 2.76 -9.99
CA ARG A 64 4.87 1.59 -9.60
C ARG A 64 5.81 1.92 -8.43
N ALA A 65 6.48 3.06 -8.46
CA ALA A 65 7.30 3.55 -7.35
C ALA A 65 6.45 3.76 -6.08
N ASP A 66 5.25 4.35 -6.23
CA ASP A 66 4.35 4.60 -5.11
C ASP A 66 3.79 3.33 -4.48
N ARG A 67 3.56 2.26 -5.26
CA ARG A 67 3.17 0.95 -4.69
C ARG A 67 4.28 0.30 -3.87
N ILE A 68 5.55 0.56 -4.22
CA ILE A 68 6.69 0.03 -3.47
C ILE A 68 6.89 0.85 -2.20
N MET A 69 6.93 2.16 -2.37
CA MET A 69 7.38 3.06 -1.32
C MET A 69 6.27 3.65 -0.51
N GLU A 70 5.03 3.74 -0.98
CA GLU A 70 3.87 4.38 -0.32
C GLU A 70 4.26 5.54 0.63
N VAL A 71 4.98 6.54 0.11
CA VAL A 71 5.36 7.76 0.84
C VAL A 71 4.75 8.99 0.20
N PRO A 72 4.64 10.11 0.92
CA PRO A 72 4.12 11.36 0.34
C PRO A 72 4.79 11.80 -0.96
N THR A 73 6.10 11.63 -1.10
CA THR A 73 6.85 12.10 -2.27
C THR A 73 6.49 11.33 -3.55
N THR A 74 6.37 10.00 -3.47
CA THR A 74 5.97 9.16 -4.61
C THR A 74 4.51 9.42 -5.00
N ARG A 75 3.62 9.57 -4.01
CA ARG A 75 2.20 9.89 -4.24
C ARG A 75 2.01 11.27 -4.88
N ILE A 76 2.82 12.27 -4.49
CA ILE A 76 2.82 13.60 -5.12
C ILE A 76 3.24 13.53 -6.59
N ALA A 77 4.21 12.69 -6.94
CA ALA A 77 4.60 12.51 -8.35
C ALA A 77 3.45 11.92 -9.19
N VAL A 78 2.71 10.95 -8.64
CA VAL A 78 1.47 10.44 -9.26
C VAL A 78 0.45 11.56 -9.47
N ALA A 79 0.20 12.38 -8.44
CA ALA A 79 -0.73 13.51 -8.54
C ALA A 79 -0.29 14.54 -9.60
N HIS A 80 1.00 14.85 -9.65
CA HIS A 80 1.56 15.78 -10.63
C HIS A 80 1.43 15.27 -12.07
N ALA A 81 1.75 14.00 -12.32
CA ALA A 81 1.58 13.40 -13.64
C ALA A 81 0.10 13.36 -14.08
N LEU A 82 -0.82 13.02 -13.17
CA LEU A 82 -2.27 13.09 -13.44
C LEU A 82 -2.70 14.51 -13.85
N ALA A 83 -2.19 15.52 -13.15
CA ALA A 83 -2.48 16.91 -13.48
C ALA A 83 -1.95 17.30 -14.86
N LYS A 84 -0.74 16.85 -15.24
CA LYS A 84 -0.15 17.08 -16.56
C LYS A 84 -0.95 16.45 -17.70
N ILE A 85 -1.59 15.31 -17.46
CA ILE A 85 -2.48 14.62 -18.43
C ILE A 85 -3.86 15.30 -18.50
N GLY A 86 -4.20 16.19 -17.57
CA GLY A 86 -5.52 16.83 -17.47
C GLY A 86 -6.56 16.02 -16.66
N ARG A 87 -6.12 14.99 -15.95
CA ARG A 87 -6.95 14.17 -15.05
C ARG A 87 -7.05 14.79 -13.65
N LEU A 88 -7.69 15.97 -13.60
CA LEU A 88 -7.63 16.85 -12.43
C LEU A 88 -8.34 16.31 -11.18
N ILE A 89 -9.41 15.53 -11.35
CA ILE A 89 -10.12 14.91 -10.22
C ILE A 89 -9.23 13.86 -9.55
N GLU A 90 -8.63 12.97 -10.34
CA GLU A 90 -7.72 11.95 -9.79
C GLU A 90 -6.45 12.57 -9.22
N ALA A 91 -5.93 13.64 -9.84
CA ALA A 91 -4.79 14.38 -9.30
C ALA A 91 -5.10 14.96 -7.91
N ARG A 92 -6.28 15.58 -7.74
CA ARG A 92 -6.74 16.09 -6.46
C ARG A 92 -6.87 14.97 -5.43
N ASP A 93 -7.48 13.85 -5.81
CA ASP A 93 -7.71 12.75 -4.88
C ASP A 93 -6.38 12.15 -4.41
N ALA A 94 -5.42 11.93 -5.32
CA ALA A 94 -4.08 11.49 -4.96
C ALA A 94 -3.36 12.48 -4.02
N ALA A 95 -3.50 13.80 -4.24
CA ALA A 95 -2.92 14.81 -3.36
C ALA A 95 -3.57 14.85 -1.97
N VAL A 96 -4.89 14.66 -1.89
CA VAL A 96 -5.62 14.55 -0.62
C VAL A 96 -5.22 13.28 0.13
N GLU A 97 -5.05 12.16 -0.58
CA GLU A 97 -4.55 10.93 0.02
C GLU A 97 -3.15 11.11 0.59
N THR A 98 -2.24 11.81 -0.11
CA THR A 98 -0.91 12.14 0.40
C THR A 98 -0.96 12.79 1.78
N GLN A 99 -1.86 13.77 1.97
CA GLN A 99 -2.01 14.49 3.25
C GLN A 99 -2.50 13.59 4.39
N ARG A 100 -3.18 12.50 4.06
CA ARG A 100 -3.73 11.55 5.04
C ARG A 100 -2.78 10.40 5.35
N MET A 101 -1.64 10.31 4.66
CA MET A 101 -0.69 9.23 4.89
C MET A 101 -0.07 9.36 6.29
N PRO A 102 -0.05 8.29 7.08
CA PRO A 102 0.66 8.31 8.35
C PRO A 102 2.16 8.47 8.09
N PRO A 103 2.90 9.14 9.00
CA PRO A 103 4.36 9.13 8.92
C PRO A 103 4.84 7.69 9.04
N ARG A 104 5.67 7.24 8.09
CA ARG A 104 6.28 5.91 8.19
C ARG A 104 7.41 5.97 9.24
N PRO A 105 7.47 5.02 10.19
CA PRO A 105 8.52 4.98 11.22
C PRO A 105 9.92 4.75 10.65
#